data_AF-A0A940XJB5-F1
#
_entry.id   AF-A0A940XJB5-F1
#
_cell.length_a   1.000
_cell.length_b   1.000
_cell.length_c   1.000
_cell.angle_alpha   90.00
_cell.angle_beta   90.00
_cell.angle_gamma   90.00
#
_symmetry.space_group_name_H-M   'P 1'
#
loop_
_entity.id
_entity.type
_entity.pdbx_description
1 polymer ?
#
loop_
_entity_poly.entity_id
_entity_poly.type
_entity_poly.pdbx_seq_one_letter_code
_entity_poly.pdbx_strand_id
1 'polypeptide(L)' 'AMVAGTKAETVIAVIEKMPLQQRNLVKEITLDMAGNMGLIAKKCFANATRVTDRFHVQKLATEALQEIRIKYR' A
#
# COMPACT_ATOMS: atom_id res chain seq x y z
N ALA A 1 -11.13 6.53 -7.20
CA ALA A 1 -10.32 7.77 -7.28
C ALA A 1 -8.87 7.38 -7.53
N MET A 2 -8.14 8.12 -8.37
CA MET A 2 -6.72 7.88 -8.64
C MET A 2 -5.93 9.16 -8.28
N VAL A 3 -4.82 9.01 -7.56
CA VAL A 3 -3.92 10.11 -7.20
C VAL A 3 -2.55 9.81 -7.79
N ALA A 4 -1.97 10.77 -8.52
CA ALA A 4 -0.65 10.61 -9.10
C ALA A 4 0.44 10.91 -8.06
N GLY A 5 1.38 9.97 -7.89
CA GLY A 5 2.50 10.07 -6.95
C GLY A 5 2.24 9.42 -5.59
N THR A 6 3.31 9.19 -4.83
CA THR A 6 3.28 8.43 -3.56
C THR A 6 3.59 9.28 -2.33
N LYS A 7 3.81 10.59 -2.48
CA LYS A 7 4.06 11.47 -1.32
C LYS A 7 2.89 11.41 -0.35
N ALA A 8 3.16 10.98 0.89
CA ALA A 8 2.14 10.73 1.89
C ALA A 8 1.24 11.95 2.12
N GLU A 9 1.84 13.14 2.25
CA GLU A 9 1.11 14.40 2.48
C GLU A 9 0.08 14.69 1.38
N THR A 10 0.47 14.51 0.12
CA THR A 10 -0.40 14.76 -1.03
C THR A 10 -1.58 13.80 -1.05
N VAL A 11 -1.33 12.51 -0.80
CA VAL A 11 -2.38 11.49 -0.78
C VAL A 11 -3.33 11.68 0.40
N ILE A 12 -2.79 11.99 1.58
CA ILE A 12 -3.57 12.30 2.78
C ILE A 12 -4.50 13.49 2.52
N ALA A 13 -4.00 14.59 1.97
CA ALA A 13 -4.81 15.78 1.69
C ALA A 13 -5.97 15.52 0.71
N VAL A 14 -5.79 14.60 -0.25
CA VAL A 14 -6.86 14.20 -1.17
C VAL A 14 -7.90 13.32 -0.45
N ILE A 15 -7.46 12.35 0.35
CA ILE A 15 -8.36 11.44 1.06
C ILE A 15 -9.13 12.15 2.18
N GLU A 16 -8.52 13.15 2.82
CA GLU A 16 -9.17 13.96 3.87
C GLU A 16 -10.36 14.79 3.35
N LYS A 17 -10.49 14.99 2.02
CA LYS A 17 -11.71 15.56 1.42
C LYS A 17 -12.93 14.65 1.61
N MET A 18 -12.72 13.36 1.87
CA MET A 18 -13.78 12.41 2.17
C MET A 18 -14.18 12.49 3.66
N PRO A 19 -15.48 12.51 3.96
CA PRO A 19 -15.97 12.53 5.34
C PRO A 19 -15.37 11.41 6.19
N LEU A 20 -15.03 11.73 7.43
CA LEU A 20 -14.45 10.76 8.37
C LEU A 20 -15.35 9.54 8.58
N GLN A 21 -16.68 9.74 8.60
CA GLN A 21 -17.65 8.66 8.72
C GLN A 21 -17.49 7.62 7.60
N GLN A 22 -17.31 8.06 6.35
CA GLN A 22 -17.11 7.14 5.21
C GLN A 22 -15.76 6.42 5.31
N ARG A 23 -14.71 7.13 5.74
CA ARG A 23 -13.37 6.53 5.92
C ARG A 23 -13.36 5.47 7.01
N ASN A 24 -14.16 5.64 8.06
CA ASN A 24 -14.29 4.67 9.15
C ASN A 24 -15.09 3.41 8.76
N LEU A 25 -15.82 3.42 7.65
CA LEU A 25 -16.53 2.25 7.12
C LEU A 25 -15.61 1.29 6.34
N VAL A 26 -14.39 1.72 6.00
CA VAL A 26 -13.43 0.90 5.28
C VAL A 26 -12.93 -0.24 6.19
N LYS A 27 -13.13 -1.48 5.74
CA LYS A 27 -12.76 -2.69 6.52
C LYS A 27 -11.34 -3.17 6.26
N GLU A 28 -10.87 -3.01 5.03
CA GLU A 28 -9.57 -3.52 4.59
C GLU A 28 -8.94 -2.60 3.57
N ILE A 29 -7.62 -2.46 3.64
CA ILE A 29 -6.78 -1.76 2.68
C ILE A 29 -5.59 -2.63 2.34
N THR A 30 -5.42 -2.86 1.05
CA THR A 30 -4.23 -3.48 0.50
C THR A 30 -3.17 -2.40 0.25
N LEU A 31 -1.98 -2.58 0.81
CA LEU A 31 -0.84 -1.67 0.70
C LEU A 31 0.22 -2.29 -0.20
N ASP A 32 0.81 -1.46 -1.06
CA ASP A 32 2.11 -1.81 -1.64
C ASP A 32 3.19 -1.82 -0.53
N MET A 33 4.37 -2.34 -0.85
CA MET A 33 5.49 -2.40 0.10
C MET A 33 6.28 -1.09 0.18
N ALA A 34 5.77 0.02 -0.35
CA ALA A 34 6.43 1.32 -0.25
C ALA A 34 6.24 1.93 1.15
N GLY A 35 7.32 2.50 1.70
CA GLY A 35 7.37 2.95 3.10
C GLY A 35 6.35 4.04 3.48
N ASN A 36 5.78 4.75 2.51
CA ASN A 36 4.82 5.84 2.74
C ASN A 36 3.36 5.37 2.84
N MET A 37 3.01 4.18 2.32
CA MET A 37 1.62 3.68 2.32
C MET A 37 1.11 3.37 3.73
N GLY A 38 1.98 2.89 4.62
CA GLY A 38 1.62 2.63 6.01
C GLY A 38 1.15 3.87 6.77
N LEU A 39 1.78 5.03 6.53
CA LEU A 39 1.40 6.30 7.15
C LEU A 39 0.04 6.80 6.63
N ILE A 40 -0.18 6.71 5.32
CA ILE A 40 -1.46 7.09 4.68
C ILE A 40 -2.59 6.24 5.25
N ALA A 41 -2.42 4.91 5.28
CA ALA A 41 -3.44 4.00 5.80
C ALA A 41 -3.79 4.28 7.25
N LYS A 42 -2.78 4.48 8.11
CA LYS A 42 -2.98 4.75 9.54
C LYS A 42 -3.71 6.06 9.78
N LYS A 43 -3.41 7.11 9.00
CA LYS A 43 -3.99 8.44 9.19
C LYS A 43 -5.38 8.56 8.55
N CYS A 44 -5.56 7.99 7.37
CA CYS A 44 -6.79 8.16 6.60
C CYS A 44 -7.86 7.13 6.97
N PHE A 45 -7.48 5.92 7.36
CA PHE A 45 -8.37 4.77 7.53
C PHE A 45 -8.01 3.96 8.78
N ALA A 46 -8.07 4.61 9.94
CA ALA A 46 -7.58 4.06 11.21
C ALA A 46 -8.22 2.72 11.62
N ASN A 47 -9.46 2.44 11.17
CA ASN A 47 -10.21 1.23 11.50
C ASN A 47 -10.01 0.08 10.50
N ALA A 48 -9.33 0.32 9.38
CA ALA A 48 -9.17 -0.68 8.34
C ALA A 48 -8.03 -1.66 8.66
N THR A 49 -8.25 -2.93 8.35
CA THR A 49 -7.20 -3.96 8.35
C THR A 49 -6.22 -3.68 7.22
N ARG A 50 -4.92 -3.72 7.52
CA ARG A 50 -3.86 -3.47 6.54
C ARG A 50 -3.31 -4.80 6.05
N VAL A 51 -3.39 -5.03 4.75
CA VAL A 51 -2.94 -6.26 4.10
C VAL A 51 -1.88 -5.89 3.06
N THR A 52 -0.84 -6.72 2.91
CA THR A 52 0.20 -6.48 1.89
C THR A 52 -0.27 -6.96 0.51
N ASP A 53 0.04 -6.21 -0.54
CA ASP A 53 -0.27 -6.60 -1.91
C ASP A 53 0.46 -7.88 -2.33
N ARG A 54 -0.33 -8.91 -2.64
CA ARG A 54 0.15 -10.23 -3.08
C ARG A 54 1.00 -10.18 -4.35
N PHE A 55 0.74 -9.26 -5.27
CA PHE A 55 1.50 -9.19 -6.53
C PHE A 55 2.93 -8.69 -6.28
N HIS A 56 3.09 -7.74 -5.36
CA HIS A 56 4.39 -7.25 -4.93
C HIS A 56 5.20 -8.35 -4.22
N VAL A 57 4.54 -9.10 -3.32
CA VAL A 57 5.18 -10.24 -2.64
C VAL A 57 5.61 -11.33 -3.62
N GLN A 58 4.74 -11.69 -4.57
CA GLN A 58 5.04 -12.69 -5.60
C GLN A 58 6.19 -12.25 -6.51
N LYS A 59 6.21 -10.97 -6.90
CA LYS A 59 7.30 -10.40 -7.69
C LYS A 59 8.63 -10.52 -6.96
N LEU A 60 8.69 -10.10 -5.70
CA LEU A 60 9.91 -10.16 -4.88
C LEU A 60 10.43 -11.60 -4.70
N ALA A 61 9.52 -12.55 -4.43
CA ALA A 61 9.88 -13.97 -4.34
C ALA A 61 10.42 -14.51 -5.68
N THR A 62 9.79 -14.12 -6.79
CA THR A 62 10.20 -14.55 -8.13
C THR A 62 11.57 -13.98 -8.49
N GLU A 63 11.81 -12.69 -8.24
CA GLU A 63 13.11 -12.04 -8.48
C GLU A 63 14.23 -12.72 -7.67
N ALA A 64 14.00 -13.00 -6.39
CA ALA A 64 14.96 -13.73 -5.56
C ALA A 64 15.28 -15.13 -6.11
N LEU A 65 14.28 -15.87 -6.58
CA LEU A 65 14.49 -17.18 -7.22
C LEU A 65 15.27 -17.06 -8.53
N GLN A 66 15.04 -16.00 -9.31
CA GLN A 66 15.79 -15.76 -10.55
C GLN A 66 17.26 -15.49 -10.27
N GLU A 67 17.59 -14.68 -9.26
CA GLU A 67 18.98 -14.43 -8.87
C GLU A 67 19.72 -15.70 -8.46
N ILE A 68 19.06 -16.56 -7.67
CA ILE A 68 19.60 -17.87 -7.30
C ILE A 68 19.85 -18.69 -8.57
N ARG A 69 18.84 -18.82 -9.45
CA ARG A 69 18.97 -19.58 -10.70
C ARG A 69 20.15 -19.12 -11.56
N ILE A 70 20.36 -17.80 -11.65
CA ILE A 70 21.47 -17.21 -12.42
C ILE A 70 22.83 -17.56 -11.78
N LYS A 71 22.94 -17.52 -10.44
CA LYS A 71 24.19 -17.89 -9.73
C LYS A 71 24.61 -19.36 -9.89
N TYR A 72 23.67 -20.25 -10.19
CA TYR A 72 23.93 -21.68 -10.42
C TYR A 72 24.22 -22.03 -11.89
N ARG A 73 24.27 -21.05 -12.80
CA ARG A 73 24.71 -21.20 -14.19
C ARG A 73 26.10 -20.61 -14.37
#